data_AF-A0A6P2AE58-F1
#
_entry.id   AF-A0A6P2AE58-F1
#
_cell.length_a   1.000
_cell.length_b   1.000
_cell.length_c   1.000
_cell.angle_alpha   90.00
_cell.angle_beta   90.00
_cell.angle_gamma   90.00
#
_symmetry.space_group_name_H-M   'P 1'
#
loop_
_entity.id
_entity.type
_entity.pdbx_description
1 polymer ?
#
loop_
_entity_poly.entity_id
_entity_poly.type
_entity_poly.pdbx_seq_one_letter_code
_entity_poly.pdbx_strand_id
1 'polypeptide(L)'
;MSLKNTILGITCALACLNPSIAIADNSAQIQQLRQRLEDYELEIQNLQIEMGAYMLTNPKASAAVIASGGGLAGILEQNIDDNTRVILLGLGLIGVNYCLNPDNFQHCNVVATNLTSYGMRLSNYSQQIDRIEREIFLLE
;
A
#
# COMPACT_ATOMS: atom_id res chain seq x y z
N MET A 1 47.31 -17.28 12.72
CA MET A 1 46.26 -17.29 13.77
C MET A 1 46.62 -16.18 14.76
N SER A 2 45.77 -15.28 15.22
CA SER A 2 44.32 -15.16 15.16
C SER A 2 44.01 -13.81 15.83
N LEU A 3 43.73 -12.76 15.05
CA LEU A 3 43.08 -11.55 15.59
C LEU A 3 41.57 -11.57 15.27
N LYS A 4 41.23 -12.15 14.11
CA LYS A 4 39.84 -12.33 13.67
C LYS A 4 39.04 -13.28 14.57
N ASN A 5 39.62 -14.38 15.10
CA ASN A 5 38.84 -15.26 16.00
C ASN A 5 38.66 -14.67 17.39
N THR A 6 39.53 -13.75 17.82
CA THR A 6 39.41 -13.10 19.13
C THR A 6 38.28 -12.08 19.12
N ILE A 7 38.12 -11.32 18.03
CA ILE A 7 37.02 -10.36 17.88
C ILE A 7 35.68 -11.08 17.74
N LEU A 8 35.62 -12.18 16.97
CA LEU A 8 34.42 -13.01 16.85
C LEU A 8 34.00 -13.66 18.17
N GLY A 9 34.98 -14.07 18.99
CA GLY A 9 34.72 -14.66 20.31
C GLY A 9 34.15 -13.66 21.33
N ILE A 10 34.54 -12.39 21.24
CA ILE A 10 34.09 -11.34 22.15
C ILE A 10 32.66 -10.88 21.81
N THR A 11 32.30 -10.79 20.53
CA THR A 11 30.91 -10.48 20.13
C THR A 11 29.93 -11.58 20.50
N CYS A 12 30.30 -12.85 20.37
CA CYS A 12 29.46 -13.96 20.84
C CYS A 12 29.32 -14.00 22.38
N ALA A 13 30.37 -13.64 23.14
CA ALA A 13 30.30 -13.63 24.60
C ALA A 13 29.38 -12.51 25.14
N LEU A 14 29.39 -11.32 24.51
CA LEU A 14 28.57 -10.18 24.96
C LEU A 14 27.06 -10.38 24.73
N ALA A 15 26.68 -11.07 23.65
CA ALA A 15 25.27 -11.41 23.39
C ALA A 15 24.71 -12.43 24.40
N CYS A 16 25.55 -13.34 24.90
CA CYS A 16 25.15 -14.33 25.92
C CYS A 16 25.18 -13.77 27.36
N LEU A 17 25.95 -12.71 27.63
CA LEU A 17 26.13 -12.16 28.98
C LEU A 17 25.08 -11.11 29.38
N ASN A 18 24.36 -10.52 28.42
CA ASN A 18 23.33 -9.51 28.70
C ASN A 18 22.07 -9.71 27.84
N PRO A 19 21.30 -10.79 28.07
CA PRO A 19 20.01 -10.99 27.41
C PRO A 19 19.06 -9.79 27.62
N SER A 20 19.18 -9.09 28.75
CA SER A 20 18.44 -7.86 29.05
C SER A 20 18.75 -6.69 28.10
N ILE A 21 19.96 -6.59 27.52
CA ILE A 21 20.29 -5.55 26.54
C ILE A 21 19.69 -5.90 25.17
N ALA A 22 19.79 -7.17 24.75
CA ALA A 22 19.17 -7.63 23.50
C ALA A 22 17.63 -7.54 23.54
N ILE A 23 17.01 -7.87 24.67
CA ILE A 23 15.56 -7.73 24.88
C ILE A 23 15.15 -6.25 24.91
N ALA A 24 15.92 -5.37 25.55
CA ALA A 24 15.64 -3.94 25.56
C ALA A 24 15.75 -3.30 24.17
N ASP A 25 16.75 -3.70 23.38
CA ASP A 25 16.95 -3.22 22.00
C ASP A 25 15.79 -3.67 21.09
N ASN A 26 15.39 -4.96 21.17
CA ASN A 26 14.23 -5.46 20.45
C ASN A 26 12.94 -4.73 20.88
N SER A 27 12.74 -4.45 22.17
CA SER A 27 11.53 -3.76 22.64
C SER A 27 11.41 -2.33 22.12
N ALA A 28 12.54 -1.59 22.06
CA ALA A 28 12.57 -0.25 21.50
C ALA A 28 12.34 -0.27 19.98
N GLN A 29 12.93 -1.24 19.28
CA GLN A 29 12.73 -1.44 17.85
C GLN A 29 11.29 -1.80 17.52
N ILE A 30 10.67 -2.72 18.26
CA ILE A 30 9.25 -3.07 18.11
C ILE A 30 8.37 -1.84 18.33
N GLN A 31 8.66 -1.01 19.34
CA GLN A 31 7.88 0.21 19.58
C GLN A 31 7.98 1.21 18.42
N GLN A 32 9.17 1.39 17.84
CA GLN A 32 9.35 2.23 16.66
C GLN A 32 8.61 1.68 15.43
N LEU A 33 8.64 0.36 15.23
CA LEU A 33 7.92 -0.30 14.14
C LEU A 33 6.40 -0.15 14.30
N ARG A 34 5.87 -0.32 15.53
CA ARG A 34 4.44 -0.11 15.83
C ARG A 34 4.00 1.34 15.57
N GLN A 35 4.81 2.33 15.96
CA GLN A 35 4.50 3.72 15.65
C GLN A 35 4.43 3.96 14.13
N ARG A 36 5.37 3.40 13.37
CA ARG A 36 5.38 3.52 11.91
C ARG A 36 4.19 2.81 11.26
N LEU A 37 3.70 1.72 11.86
CA LEU A 37 2.49 1.04 11.43
C LEU A 37 1.28 1.96 11.58
N GLU A 38 1.09 2.56 12.76
CA GLU A 38 0.02 3.53 13.02
C GLU A 38 0.08 4.73 12.05
N ASP A 39 1.28 5.24 11.76
CA ASP A 39 1.47 6.33 10.80
C ASP A 39 1.02 5.92 9.38
N TYR A 40 1.36 4.70 8.92
CA TYR A 40 0.91 4.21 7.61
C TYR A 40 -0.59 3.95 7.55
N GLU A 41 -1.21 3.46 8.64
CA GLU A 41 -2.65 3.30 8.70
C GLU A 41 -3.38 4.64 8.58
N LEU A 42 -2.86 5.68 9.27
CA LEU A 42 -3.40 7.03 9.17
C LEU A 42 -3.24 7.61 7.76
N GLU A 43 -2.07 7.41 7.14
CA GLU A 43 -1.80 7.82 5.76
C GLU A 43 -2.74 7.14 4.76
N ILE A 44 -3.04 5.83 4.94
CA ILE A 44 -4.03 5.12 4.13
C ILE A 44 -5.42 5.76 4.28
N GLN A 45 -5.87 6.03 5.51
CA GLN A 45 -7.18 6.62 5.76
C GLN A 45 -7.29 8.01 5.12
N ASN A 46 -6.29 8.87 5.33
CA ASN A 46 -6.25 10.20 4.73
C ASN A 46 -6.29 10.11 3.19
N LEU A 47 -5.51 9.21 2.61
CA LEU A 47 -5.45 9.03 1.16
C LEU A 47 -6.76 8.50 0.56
N GLN A 48 -7.47 7.61 1.28
CA GLN A 48 -8.80 7.15 0.89
C GLN A 48 -9.83 8.30 0.91
N ILE A 49 -9.75 9.18 1.91
CA ILE A 49 -10.61 10.37 2.01
C ILE A 49 -10.32 11.33 0.84
N GLU A 50 -9.04 11.60 0.56
CA GLU A 50 -8.61 12.44 -0.58
C GLU A 50 -9.09 11.86 -1.92
N MET A 51 -8.90 10.56 -2.13
CA MET A 51 -9.36 9.87 -3.33
C MET A 51 -10.89 9.95 -3.46
N GLY A 52 -11.63 9.73 -2.37
CA GLY A 52 -13.09 9.84 -2.34
C GLY A 52 -13.57 11.25 -2.67
N ALA A 53 -12.96 12.28 -2.07
CA ALA A 53 -13.27 13.68 -2.37
C ALA A 53 -12.95 14.04 -3.84
N TYR A 54 -11.83 13.53 -4.37
CA TYR A 54 -11.47 13.70 -5.77
C TYR A 54 -12.49 13.04 -6.71
N MET A 55 -12.97 11.85 -6.37
CA MET A 55 -14.02 11.17 -7.13
C MET A 55 -15.35 11.93 -7.12
N LEU A 56 -15.72 12.52 -5.98
CA LEU A 56 -16.95 13.32 -5.85
C LEU A 56 -16.89 14.62 -6.66
N THR A 57 -15.70 15.20 -6.86
CA THR A 57 -15.52 16.36 -7.74
C THR A 57 -15.50 15.99 -9.23
N ASN A 58 -15.27 14.72 -9.57
CA ASN A 58 -15.21 14.22 -10.96
C ASN A 58 -16.14 13.02 -11.20
N PRO A 59 -17.42 13.04 -10.78
CA PRO A 59 -18.20 11.82 -10.56
C PRO A 59 -18.40 10.97 -11.82
N LYS A 60 -18.67 11.59 -12.98
CA LYS A 60 -18.87 10.88 -14.25
C LYS A 60 -17.57 10.27 -14.78
N ALA A 61 -16.49 11.05 -14.77
CA ALA A 61 -15.18 10.60 -15.23
C ALA A 61 -14.59 9.54 -14.29
N SER A 62 -14.72 9.71 -12.97
CA SER A 62 -14.26 8.72 -12.00
C SER A 62 -15.04 7.42 -12.10
N ALA A 63 -16.37 7.47 -12.19
CA ALA A 63 -17.18 6.27 -12.42
C ALA A 63 -16.79 5.58 -13.74
N ALA A 64 -16.57 6.35 -14.81
CA ALA A 64 -16.17 5.82 -16.10
C ALA A 64 -14.78 5.15 -16.09
N VAL A 65 -13.81 5.75 -15.38
CA VAL A 65 -12.45 5.22 -15.19
C VAL A 65 -12.45 3.96 -14.33
N ILE A 66 -13.20 3.95 -13.22
CA ILE A 66 -13.34 2.78 -12.34
C ILE A 66 -13.95 1.62 -13.12
N ALA A 67 -15.03 1.92 -13.83
CA ALA A 67 -15.71 0.93 -14.63
C ALA A 67 -14.80 0.40 -15.73
N SER A 68 -14.04 1.25 -16.43
CA SER A 68 -13.17 0.85 -17.54
C SER A 68 -11.96 0.00 -17.10
N GLY A 69 -11.73 -0.14 -15.79
CA GLY A 69 -10.63 -0.93 -15.25
C GLY A 69 -9.25 -0.31 -15.45
N GLY A 70 -9.17 0.90 -16.00
CA GLY A 70 -7.92 1.61 -16.25
C GLY A 70 -7.23 2.02 -14.95
N GLY A 71 -6.38 1.14 -14.41
CA GLY A 71 -5.54 1.39 -13.23
C GLY A 71 -6.05 0.80 -11.92
N LEU A 72 -7.36 0.67 -11.73
CA LEU A 72 -7.96 0.05 -10.54
C LEU A 72 -8.22 -1.45 -10.69
N ALA A 73 -8.26 -1.99 -11.92
CA ALA A 73 -8.49 -3.41 -12.15
C ALA A 73 -7.41 -4.27 -11.49
N GLY A 74 -6.13 -3.89 -11.51
CA GLY A 74 -5.07 -4.67 -10.84
C GLY A 74 -5.17 -4.71 -9.32
N ILE A 75 -5.81 -3.70 -8.69
CA ILE A 75 -6.03 -3.63 -7.23
C ILE A 75 -7.31 -4.37 -6.85
N LEU A 76 -8.35 -4.27 -7.68
CA LEU A 76 -9.63 -4.91 -7.46
C LEU A 76 -9.60 -6.41 -7.83
N GLU A 77 -8.94 -6.81 -8.92
CA GLU A 77 -8.97 -8.17 -9.49
C GLU A 77 -8.59 -9.28 -8.50
N GLN A 78 -7.78 -8.96 -7.48
CA GLN A 78 -7.38 -9.91 -6.43
C GLN A 78 -8.43 -10.09 -5.32
N ASN A 79 -9.48 -9.26 -5.27
CA ASN A 79 -10.42 -9.15 -4.14
C ASN A 79 -11.91 -9.14 -4.53
N ILE A 80 -12.27 -9.35 -5.80
CA ILE A 80 -13.68 -9.39 -6.24
C ILE A 80 -14.05 -10.72 -6.87
N ASP A 81 -15.27 -11.17 -6.57
CA ASP A 81 -15.86 -12.39 -7.10
C ASP A 81 -16.21 -12.27 -8.61
N ASP A 82 -16.40 -13.41 -9.26
CA ASP A 82 -16.61 -13.50 -10.71
C ASP A 82 -17.85 -12.73 -11.20
N ASN A 83 -18.93 -12.64 -10.40
CA ASN A 83 -20.11 -11.89 -10.82
C ASN A 83 -19.85 -10.37 -10.78
N THR A 84 -19.16 -9.90 -9.75
CA THR A 84 -18.76 -8.48 -9.65
C THR A 84 -17.81 -8.10 -10.77
N ARG A 85 -16.92 -9.02 -11.18
CA ARG A 85 -16.03 -8.84 -12.34
C ARG A 85 -16.79 -8.64 -13.65
N VAL A 86 -17.80 -9.46 -13.92
CA VAL A 86 -18.63 -9.33 -15.14
C VAL A 86 -19.42 -8.03 -15.16
N ILE A 87 -19.99 -7.63 -14.02
CA ILE A 87 -20.72 -6.36 -13.88
C ILE A 87 -19.78 -5.17 -14.10
N LEU A 88 -18.56 -5.21 -13.53
CA LEU A 88 -17.54 -4.18 -13.73
C LEU A 88 -17.09 -4.09 -15.19
N LEU A 89 -16.90 -5.22 -15.89
CA LEU A 89 -16.62 -5.22 -17.33
C LEU A 89 -17.74 -4.58 -18.16
N GLY A 90 -19.00 -4.90 -17.85
CA GLY A 90 -20.16 -4.31 -18.52
C GLY A 90 -20.29 -2.80 -18.28
N LEU A 91 -20.11 -2.36 -17.03
CA LEU A 91 -20.03 -0.94 -16.69
C LEU A 91 -18.83 -0.29 -17.39
N GLY A 92 -17.74 -1.03 -17.54
CA GLY A 92 -16.52 -0.57 -18.17
C GLY A 92 -16.67 -0.21 -19.62
N LEU A 93 -17.45 -0.94 -20.39
CA LEU A 93 -17.76 -0.58 -21.77
C LEU A 93 -18.55 0.74 -21.87
N ILE A 94 -19.44 1.00 -20.92
CA ILE A 94 -20.20 2.26 -20.85
C ILE A 94 -19.29 3.42 -20.43
N GLY A 95 -18.42 3.18 -19.44
CA GLY A 95 -17.40 4.14 -19.00
C GLY A 95 -16.39 4.48 -20.09
N VAL A 96 -15.93 3.48 -20.84
CA VAL A 96 -15.05 3.65 -22.00
C VAL A 96 -15.71 4.55 -23.05
N ASN A 97 -16.98 4.33 -23.39
CA ASN A 97 -17.68 5.21 -24.34
C ASN A 97 -17.78 6.66 -23.88
N TYR A 98 -18.00 6.91 -22.59
CA TYR A 98 -17.98 8.27 -22.04
C TYR A 98 -16.61 8.93 -22.22
N CYS A 99 -15.54 8.18 -21.94
CA CYS A 99 -14.16 8.67 -22.04
C CYS A 99 -13.60 8.67 -23.47
N LEU A 100 -14.17 7.92 -24.41
CA LEU A 100 -13.81 7.96 -25.84
C LEU A 100 -14.50 9.12 -26.58
N ASN A 101 -15.47 9.80 -25.96
CA ASN A 101 -15.99 11.04 -26.49
C ASN A 101 -14.87 12.10 -26.49
N PRO A 102 -14.53 12.73 -27.65
CA PRO A 102 -13.47 13.73 -27.75
C PRO A 102 -13.59 14.86 -26.73
N ASP A 103 -14.80 15.26 -26.38
CA ASP A 103 -15.06 16.36 -25.43
C ASP A 103 -14.69 15.99 -23.98
N ASN A 104 -14.70 14.69 -23.65
CA ASN A 104 -14.43 14.18 -22.30
C ASN A 104 -13.07 13.49 -22.17
N PHE A 105 -12.44 13.12 -23.29
CA PHE A 105 -11.23 12.29 -23.33
C PHE A 105 -10.10 12.85 -22.46
N GLN A 106 -9.78 14.14 -22.62
CA GLN A 106 -8.70 14.77 -21.85
C GLN A 106 -9.01 14.78 -20.35
N HIS A 107 -10.27 15.08 -19.99
CA HIS A 107 -10.70 15.09 -18.59
C HIS A 107 -10.64 13.69 -17.96
N CYS A 108 -11.17 12.67 -18.66
CA CYS A 108 -11.06 11.28 -18.23
C CYS A 108 -9.61 10.82 -18.06
N ASN A 109 -8.71 11.22 -18.96
CA ASN A 109 -7.30 10.84 -18.87
C ASN A 109 -6.61 11.43 -17.61
N VAL A 110 -6.92 12.69 -17.28
CA VAL A 110 -6.43 13.33 -16.04
C VAL A 110 -6.98 12.61 -14.82
N VAL A 111 -8.28 12.32 -14.81
CA VAL A 111 -8.93 11.60 -13.70
C VAL A 111 -8.34 10.20 -13.55
N ALA A 112 -8.11 9.47 -14.64
CA ALA A 112 -7.48 8.15 -14.63
C ALA A 112 -6.06 8.19 -14.04
N THR A 113 -5.26 9.17 -14.45
CA THR A 113 -3.90 9.35 -13.94
C THR A 113 -3.91 9.59 -12.42
N ASN A 114 -4.80 10.46 -11.93
CA ASN A 114 -4.90 10.76 -10.50
C ASN A 114 -5.42 9.55 -9.70
N LEU A 115 -6.48 8.88 -10.15
CA LEU A 115 -6.99 7.67 -9.49
C LEU A 115 -5.96 6.54 -9.45
N THR A 116 -5.18 6.39 -10.53
CA THR A 116 -4.07 5.42 -10.57
C THR A 116 -2.97 5.79 -9.56
N SER A 117 -2.63 7.08 -9.44
CA SER A 117 -1.66 7.58 -8.46
C SER A 117 -2.09 7.27 -7.02
N TYR A 118 -3.36 7.52 -6.69
CA TYR A 118 -3.94 7.14 -5.40
C TYR A 118 -3.83 5.63 -5.16
N GLY A 119 -4.22 4.81 -6.15
CA GLY A 119 -4.12 3.35 -6.07
C GLY A 119 -2.70 2.85 -5.83
N MET A 120 -1.71 3.40 -6.53
CA MET A 120 -0.30 3.04 -6.34
C MET A 120 0.22 3.41 -4.94
N ARG A 121 -0.14 4.59 -4.43
CA ARG A 121 0.24 5.02 -3.07
C ARG A 121 -0.39 4.13 -2.00
N LEU A 122 -1.68 3.80 -2.13
CA LEU A 122 -2.36 2.84 -1.23
C LEU A 122 -1.69 1.47 -1.24
N SER A 123 -1.37 0.95 -2.44
CA SER A 123 -0.65 -0.32 -2.57
C SER A 123 0.74 -0.28 -1.93
N ASN A 124 1.45 0.84 -2.07
CA ASN A 124 2.76 1.03 -1.43
C ASN A 124 2.62 0.99 0.10
N TYR A 125 1.69 1.76 0.68
CA TYR A 125 1.50 1.77 2.14
C TYR A 125 1.09 0.40 2.68
N SER A 126 0.19 -0.32 2.00
CA SER A 126 -0.17 -1.69 2.37
C SER A 126 1.04 -2.63 2.37
N GLN A 127 1.91 -2.54 1.34
CA GLN A 127 3.14 -3.34 1.32
C GLN A 127 4.12 -2.99 2.44
N GLN A 128 4.15 -1.73 2.91
CA GLN A 128 5.00 -1.33 4.03
C GLN A 128 4.45 -1.86 5.36
N ILE A 129 3.13 -1.84 5.55
CA ILE A 129 2.47 -2.45 6.70
C ILE A 129 2.81 -3.95 6.76
N ASP A 130 2.61 -4.69 5.66
CA ASP A 130 2.93 -6.13 5.58
C ASP A 130 4.41 -6.44 5.89
N ARG A 131 5.33 -5.51 5.57
CA ARG A 131 6.75 -5.64 5.89
C ARG A 131 7.00 -5.41 7.38
N ILE A 132 6.43 -4.35 7.93
CA ILE A 132 6.58 -3.98 9.35
C ILE A 132 5.98 -5.07 10.25
N GLU A 133 4.80 -5.58 9.94
CA GLU A 133 4.18 -6.67 10.70
C GLU A 133 5.07 -7.93 10.73
N ARG A 134 5.70 -8.26 9.59
CA ARG A 134 6.68 -9.35 9.53
C ARG A 134 7.94 -9.06 10.34
N GLU A 135 8.45 -7.84 10.30
CA GLU A 135 9.61 -7.45 11.11
C GLU A 135 9.31 -7.52 12.61
N ILE A 136 8.14 -7.07 13.05
CA ILE A 136 7.70 -7.20 14.45
C ILE A 136 7.63 -8.68 14.84
N PHE A 137 6.98 -9.52 14.03
CA PHE A 137 6.87 -10.97 14.28
C PHE A 137 8.22 -11.68 14.41
N LEU A 138 9.27 -11.20 13.73
CA LEU A 138 10.62 -11.77 13.82
C LEU A 138 11.41 -11.29 15.06
N LEU A 139 10.97 -10.21 15.70
CA LEU A 139 11.61 -9.61 16.88
C LEU A 139 10.93 -10.01 18.20
N GLU A 140 9.67 -10.45 18.14
CA GLU A 140 8.88 -11.05 19.24
C GLU A 140 9.26 -12.51 19.52
#